data_AF-A0A942CRK3-F1
#
_entry.id   AF-A0A942CRK3-F1
#
_cell.length_a   1.000
_cell.length_b   1.000
_cell.length_c   1.000
_cell.angle_alpha   90.00
_cell.angle_beta   90.00
_cell.angle_gamma   90.00
#
_symmetry.space_group_name_H-M   'P 1'
#
loop_
_entity.id
_entity.type
_entity.pdbx_description
1 polymer ?
#
loop_
_entity_poly.entity_id
_entity_poly.type
_entity_poly.pdbx_seq_one_letter_code
_entity_poly.pdbx_strand_id
1 'polypeptide(L)'
;MFHPSLEWLASLKEEEYRELFRGSAMKRAKWRGILRNACNALGNSKLRSGTARVERIETLLQHLAENEEPSVAESAQWALSRIRNSA
;
A
#
# COMPACT_ATOMS: atom_id res chain seq x y z
N MET A 1 -2.50 19.54 -9.75
CA MET A 1 -1.67 18.32 -9.75
C MET A 1 -2.26 17.38 -8.70
N PHE A 2 -2.62 16.15 -9.07
CA PHE A 2 -3.25 15.18 -8.14
C PHE A 2 -2.16 14.35 -7.45
N HIS A 3 -2.04 14.44 -6.13
CA HIS A 3 -1.06 13.69 -5.33
C HIS A 3 -1.81 12.74 -4.38
N PRO A 4 -2.11 11.51 -4.82
CA PRO A 4 -2.80 10.55 -3.97
C PRO A 4 -1.93 10.15 -2.77
N SER A 5 -2.58 9.90 -1.62
CA SER A 5 -1.86 9.40 -0.45
C SER A 5 -1.47 7.93 -0.64
N LEU A 6 -0.37 7.50 -0.01
CA LEU A 6 0.06 6.10 -0.04
C LEU A 6 -0.97 5.17 0.61
N GLU A 7 -1.65 5.64 1.66
CA GLU A 7 -2.75 4.94 2.33
C GLU A 7 -3.89 4.67 1.34
N TRP A 8 -4.29 5.67 0.56
CA TRP A 8 -5.32 5.52 -0.46
C TRP A 8 -4.90 4.58 -1.59
N LEU A 9 -3.65 4.69 -2.07
CA LEU A 9 -3.14 3.78 -3.10
C LEU A 9 -3.13 2.33 -2.63
N ALA A 10 -2.77 2.08 -1.37
CA ALA A 10 -2.76 0.75 -0.76
C ALA A 10 -4.16 0.22 -0.44
N SER A 11 -5.18 1.08 -0.34
CA SER A 11 -6.57 0.67 -0.11
C SER A 11 -7.36 0.38 -1.38
N LEU A 12 -6.81 0.68 -2.55
CA LEU A 12 -7.51 0.48 -3.82
C LEU A 12 -7.86 -0.99 -4.04
N LYS A 13 -9.10 -1.27 -4.42
CA LYS A 13 -9.51 -2.57 -4.97
C LYS A 13 -9.19 -2.67 -6.45
N GLU A 14 -9.20 -3.89 -6.98
CA GLU A 14 -8.85 -4.11 -8.38
C GLU A 14 -9.85 -3.43 -9.33
N GLU A 15 -11.14 -3.49 -9.01
CA GLU A 15 -12.20 -2.87 -9.80
C GLU A 15 -12.03 -1.34 -9.84
N GLU A 16 -11.77 -0.73 -8.69
CA GLU A 16 -11.53 0.71 -8.57
C GLU A 16 -10.30 1.14 -9.38
N TYR A 17 -9.22 0.36 -9.31
CA TYR A 17 -8.03 0.60 -10.11
C TYR A 17 -8.32 0.55 -11.62
N ARG A 18 -9.10 -0.44 -12.07
CA ARG A 18 -9.45 -0.59 -13.50
C ARG A 18 -10.26 0.59 -14.02
N GLU A 19 -11.17 1.12 -13.20
CA GLU A 19 -11.97 2.30 -13.53
C GLU A 19 -11.12 3.57 -13.51
N LEU A 20 -10.41 3.83 -12.41
CA LEU A 20 -9.64 5.06 -12.21
C LEU A 20 -8.52 5.25 -13.24
N PHE A 21 -7.85 4.16 -13.60
CA PHE A 21 -6.71 4.21 -14.53
C PHE A 21 -7.10 3.81 -15.95
N ARG A 22 -8.40 3.80 -16.28
CA ARG A 22 -8.90 3.53 -17.63
C ARG A 22 -8.28 4.50 -18.64
N GLY A 23 -7.71 3.96 -19.72
CA GLY A 23 -7.05 4.76 -20.77
C GLY A 23 -5.70 5.39 -20.38
N SER A 24 -5.20 5.15 -19.17
CA SER A 24 -3.92 5.71 -18.71
C SER A 24 -2.75 4.74 -18.86
N ALA A 25 -1.53 5.27 -18.95
CA ALA A 25 -0.30 4.47 -18.97
C ALA A 25 -0.08 3.66 -17.67
N MET A 26 -0.79 4.01 -16.58
CA MET A 26 -0.72 3.33 -15.29
C MET A 26 -1.20 1.88 -15.36
N LYS A 27 -2.04 1.51 -16.34
CA LYS A 27 -2.48 0.12 -16.55
C LYS A 27 -1.34 -0.89 -16.67
N ARG A 28 -0.17 -0.46 -17.15
CA ARG A 28 1.02 -1.32 -17.29
C ARG A 28 1.56 -1.80 -15.95
N ALA A 29 1.44 -0.99 -14.90
CA ALA A 29 1.85 -1.36 -13.56
C ALA A 29 0.97 -2.47 -12.96
N LYS A 30 -0.29 -2.54 -13.42
CA LYS A 30 -1.36 -3.41 -12.88
C LYS A 30 -1.70 -3.08 -11.41
N TRP A 31 -2.88 -3.50 -10.96
CA TRP A 31 -3.36 -3.25 -9.60
C TRP A 31 -2.36 -3.71 -8.53
N ARG A 32 -1.91 -4.97 -8.63
CA ARG A 32 -0.89 -5.55 -7.74
C ARG A 32 0.42 -4.76 -7.70
N GLY A 33 0.87 -4.20 -8.83
CA GLY A 33 2.10 -3.41 -8.87
C GLY A 33 1.96 -2.09 -8.12
N ILE A 34 0.77 -1.47 -8.16
CA ILE A 34 0.46 -0.29 -7.36
C ILE A 34 0.45 -0.63 -5.87
N LEU A 35 -0.26 -1.69 -5.45
CA LEU A 35 -0.32 -2.10 -4.04
C LEU A 35 1.08 -2.40 -3.49
N ARG A 36 1.85 -3.23 -4.19
CA ARG A 36 3.22 -3.58 -3.82
C ARG A 36 4.10 -2.33 -3.65
N ASN A 37 4.03 -1.40 -4.61
CA ASN A 37 4.82 -0.18 -4.55
C ASN A 37 4.36 0.75 -3.42
N ALA A 38 3.06 0.81 -3.14
CA ALA A 38 2.50 1.57 -2.02
C ALA A 38 2.97 1.00 -0.67
N CYS A 39 2.95 -0.32 -0.49
CA CYS A 39 3.51 -0.98 0.70
C CYS A 39 4.99 -0.62 0.90
N ASN A 40 5.80 -0.72 -0.15
CA ASN A 40 7.22 -0.37 -0.08
C ASN A 40 7.44 1.11 0.28
N ALA A 41 6.66 2.01 -0.31
CA ALA A 41 6.73 3.43 0.00
C ALA A 41 6.31 3.72 1.45
N LEU A 42 5.29 3.04 1.98
CA LEU A 42 4.86 3.14 3.38
C LEU A 42 5.97 2.68 4.34
N GLY A 43 6.60 1.52 4.09
CA GLY A 43 7.73 1.04 4.88
C GLY A 43 8.97 1.94 4.82
N ASN A 44 9.16 2.66 3.70
CA ASN A 44 10.23 3.65 3.54
C ASN A 44 9.92 5.01 4.19
N SER A 45 8.65 5.32 4.46
CA SER A 45 8.21 6.64 4.93
C SER A 45 8.61 6.95 6.38
N LYS A 46 9.28 6.03 7.09
CA LYS A 46 9.72 6.17 8.49
C LYS A 46 8.61 6.76 9.38
N LEU A 47 7.42 6.17 9.28
CA LEU A 47 6.25 6.60 10.03
C LEU A 47 6.50 6.39 11.53
N ARG A 48 6.29 7.44 12.34
CA ARG A 48 6.41 7.35 13.79
C ARG A 48 5.12 6.79 14.39
N SER A 49 5.26 5.74 15.20
CA SER A 49 4.18 5.11 15.94
C SER A 49 3.46 6.10 16.88
N GLY A 50 2.20 5.79 17.24
CA GLY A 50 1.41 6.58 18.18
C GLY A 50 0.52 7.66 17.55
N THR A 51 0.26 7.59 16.24
CA THR A 51 -0.77 8.42 15.60
C THR A 51 -1.88 7.54 15.02
N ALA A 52 -3.12 8.01 15.08
CA ALA A 52 -4.28 7.31 14.50
C ALA A 52 -4.12 7.02 13.00
N ARG A 53 -3.28 7.79 12.28
CA ARG A 53 -2.95 7.52 10.89
C ARG A 53 -2.07 6.27 10.74
N VAL A 54 -1.09 6.09 11.61
CA VAL A 54 -0.21 4.92 11.58
C VAL A 54 -0.98 3.66 11.94
N GLU A 55 -1.88 3.71 12.92
CA GLU A 55 -2.75 2.57 13.27
C GLU A 55 -3.62 2.11 12.09
N ARG A 56 -4.18 3.05 11.32
CA ARG A 56 -4.93 2.72 10.09
C ARG A 56 -4.03 2.08 9.03
N ILE A 57 -2.83 2.64 8.84
CA ILE A 57 -1.85 2.10 7.89
C ILE A 57 -1.42 0.69 8.31
N GLU A 58 -1.18 0.43 9.58
CA GLU A 58 -0.83 -0.89 10.09
C GLU A 58 -1.97 -1.89 9.88
N THR A 59 -3.22 -1.48 10.13
CA THR A 59 -4.40 -2.31 9.88
C THR A 59 -4.53 -2.66 8.39
N LEU A 60 -4.33 -1.68 7.52
CA LEU A 60 -4.35 -1.87 6.07
C LEU A 60 -3.25 -2.83 5.61
N LEU A 61 -2.02 -2.65 6.09
CA LEU A 61 -0.90 -3.52 5.76
C LEU A 61 -1.10 -4.94 6.32
N GLN A 62 -1.75 -5.10 7.47
CA GLN A 62 -2.08 -6.42 8.03
C GLN A 62 -3.07 -7.17 7.12
N HIS A 63 -4.07 -6.48 6.58
CA HIS A 63 -4.97 -7.07 5.60
C HIS A 63 -4.26 -7.42 4.29
N LEU A 64 -3.37 -6.54 3.81
CA LEU A 64 -2.58 -6.81 2.59
C LEU A 64 -1.54 -7.93 2.77
N ALA A 65 -1.08 -8.18 3.98
CA ALA A 65 -0.18 -9.29 4.31
C ALA A 65 -0.84 -10.67 4.12
N GLU A 66 -2.17 -10.72 4.05
CA GLU A 66 -2.97 -11.93 3.81
C GLU A 66 -3.47 -12.02 2.36
N ASN A 67 -3.02 -11.12 1.47
CA ASN A 67 -3.46 -11.06 0.09
C ASN A 67 -3.02 -12.32 -0.69
N GLU A 68 -3.88 -12.80 -1.59
CA GLU A 68 -3.60 -13.97 -2.44
C GLU A 68 -2.39 -13.74 -3.38
N GLU A 69 -2.06 -12.48 -3.70
CA GLU A 69 -0.89 -12.12 -4.49
C GLU A 69 0.38 -12.11 -3.61
N PRO A 70 1.30 -13.10 -3.77
CA PRO A 70 2.42 -13.27 -2.84
C PRO A 70 3.34 -12.05 -2.76
N SER A 71 3.55 -11.37 -3.90
CA SER A 71 4.40 -10.17 -3.95
C SER A 71 3.83 -8.98 -3.17
N VAL A 72 2.49 -8.87 -3.08
CA VAL A 72 1.82 -7.82 -2.29
C VAL A 72 1.90 -8.18 -0.81
N ALA A 73 1.60 -9.44 -0.47
CA ALA A 73 1.69 -9.97 0.88
C ALA A 73 3.09 -9.78 1.49
N GLU A 74 4.14 -10.19 0.77
CA GLU A 74 5.53 -10.04 1.21
C GLU A 74 5.90 -8.58 1.44
N SER A 75 5.51 -7.69 0.52
CA SER A 75 5.80 -6.25 0.65
C SER A 75 5.06 -5.62 1.84
N ALA A 76 3.83 -6.05 2.11
CA ALA A 76 3.05 -5.59 3.25
C ALA A 76 3.65 -6.06 4.59
N GLN A 77 4.06 -7.33 4.67
CA GLN A 77 4.77 -7.88 5.83
C GLN A 77 6.10 -7.14 6.10
N TRP A 78 6.87 -6.87 5.04
CA TRP A 78 8.09 -6.08 5.14
C TRP A 78 7.80 -4.68 5.67
N ALA A 79 6.79 -3.99 5.13
CA ALA A 79 6.42 -2.64 5.56
C ALA A 79 5.98 -2.59 7.04
N LEU A 80 5.18 -3.57 7.50
CA LEU A 80 4.80 -3.72 8.91
C LEU A 80 6.02 -3.87 9.80
N SER A 81 6.96 -4.75 9.42
CA SER A 81 8.21 -4.94 10.16
C SER A 81 9.00 -3.63 10.25
N ARG A 82 9.08 -2.85 9.17
CA ARG A 82 9.76 -1.55 9.18
C ARG A 82 9.11 -0.55 10.12
N ILE A 83 7.78 -0.43 10.10
CA ILE A 83 7.04 0.52 10.94
C ILE A 83 7.19 0.14 12.42
N ARG A 84 6.98 -1.14 12.76
CA ARG A 84 7.09 -1.64 14.13
C ARG A 84 8.51 -1.56 14.71
N ASN A 85 9.54 -1.77 13.87
CA ASN A 85 10.94 -1.66 14.28
C ASN A 85 11.49 -0.22 14.24
N SER A 86 10.73 0.74 13.72
CA SER A 86 11.10 2.16 13.73
C SER A 86 10.48 2.92 14.91
N ALA A 87 9.89 2.19 15.86
CA ALA A 87 9.36 2.71 17.13
C ALA A 87 10.49 3.10 18.11
#